data_AF-A0A2N7BE32-F1
#
_entry.id   AF-A0A2N7BE32-F1
#
_cell.length_a   1.000
_cell.length_b   1.000
_cell.length_c   1.000
_cell.angle_alpha   90.00
_cell.angle_beta   90.00
_cell.angle_gamma   90.00
#
_symmetry.space_group_name_H-M   'P 1'
#
loop_
_entity.id
_entity.type
_entity.pdbx_description
1 polymer ?
#
loop_
_entity_poly.entity_id
_entity_poly.type
_entity_poly.pdbx_seq_one_letter_code
_entity_poly.pdbx_strand_id
1 'polypeptide(L)'
;MADPQTIIQELQPSLEEILQDAIRDFKSALEAKGLVLTGKLRDSFTYHIISEANLEGTIDFEDYGRLKDLKSIYYENGPPAVEVMQDYVNLIGVDKFAYVPGYKKGKMPTVNRAVSRIAWGLVFNRIKEPSVKRKFKGTWYNMSKVKTVSKATKKIGTRYAQMVTQIVADDLEKTE
;
A
#
# COMPACT_ATOMS: atom_id res chain seq x y z
N MET A 1 -23.30 20.62 30.07
CA MET A 1 -22.01 20.32 29.40
C MET A 1 -21.89 18.84 29.17
N ALA A 2 -21.84 18.41 27.90
CA ALA A 2 -21.61 17.01 27.55
C ALA A 2 -20.21 16.56 28.01
N ASP A 3 -20.11 15.33 28.52
CA ASP A 3 -18.84 14.72 28.91
C ASP A 3 -17.95 14.54 27.65
N PRO A 4 -16.70 15.05 27.64
CA PRO A 4 -15.76 14.84 26.55
C PRO A 4 -15.63 13.37 26.11
N GLN A 5 -15.78 12.42 27.02
CA GLN A 5 -15.73 10.99 26.67
C GLN A 5 -16.92 10.55 25.81
N THR A 6 -18.10 11.11 26.01
CA THR A 6 -19.28 10.81 25.19
C THR A 6 -19.08 11.30 23.75
N ILE A 7 -18.45 12.46 23.56
CA ILE A 7 -18.15 12.99 22.22
C ILE A 7 -17.15 12.08 21.49
N ILE A 8 -16.12 11.61 22.20
CA ILE A 8 -15.13 10.70 21.62
C ILE A 8 -15.77 9.37 21.19
N GLN A 9 -16.64 8.80 22.02
CA GLN A 9 -17.34 7.55 21.72
C GLN A 9 -18.26 7.67 20.50
N GLU A 10 -18.95 8.79 20.33
CA GLU A 10 -19.82 9.06 19.18
C GLU A 10 -19.07 9.32 17.86
N LEU A 11 -17.85 9.86 17.94
CA LEU A 11 -17.00 10.11 16.77
C LEU A 11 -16.22 8.86 16.34
N GLN A 12 -16.01 7.90 17.23
CA GLN A 12 -15.25 6.68 16.98
C GLN A 12 -15.77 5.87 15.76
N PRO A 13 -17.08 5.60 15.60
CA PRO A 13 -17.60 4.90 14.43
C PRO A 13 -17.33 5.63 13.11
N SER A 14 -17.36 6.97 13.14
CA SER A 14 -17.07 7.78 11.96
C SER A 14 -15.60 7.62 11.55
N LEU A 15 -14.68 7.63 12.52
CA LEU A 15 -13.26 7.40 12.29
C LEU A 15 -13.00 5.98 11.77
N GLU A 16 -13.65 4.97 12.34
CA GLU A 16 -13.51 3.59 11.90
C GLU A 16 -13.86 3.42 10.42
N GLU A 17 -15.01 3.95 10.00
CA GLU A 17 -15.43 3.89 8.59
C GLU A 17 -14.43 4.60 7.67
N ILE A 18 -13.86 5.73 8.11
CA ILE A 18 -12.82 6.46 7.35
C ILE A 18 -11.57 5.60 7.18
N LEU A 19 -11.11 4.92 8.24
CA LEU A 19 -9.91 4.07 8.19
C LEU A 19 -10.12 2.87 7.28
N GLN A 20 -11.28 2.23 7.34
CA GLN A 20 -11.64 1.12 6.45
C GLN A 20 -11.68 1.57 4.98
N ASP A 21 -12.31 2.72 4.71
CA ASP A 21 -12.33 3.34 3.39
C ASP A 21 -10.93 3.70 2.89
N ALA A 22 -10.07 4.19 3.79
CA ALA A 22 -8.69 4.53 3.48
C ALA A 22 -7.91 3.29 3.06
N ILE A 23 -8.02 2.20 3.81
CA ILE A 23 -7.38 0.91 3.46
C ILE A 23 -7.86 0.43 2.09
N ARG A 24 -9.16 0.51 1.80
CA ARG A 24 -9.69 0.16 0.49
C ARG A 24 -9.10 1.03 -0.62
N ASP A 25 -9.08 2.35 -0.42
CA ASP A 25 -8.50 3.31 -1.38
C ASP A 25 -6.98 3.06 -1.58
N PHE A 26 -6.24 2.68 -0.54
CA PHE A 26 -4.82 2.31 -0.64
C PHE A 26 -4.62 1.02 -1.45
N LYS A 27 -5.40 -0.04 -1.16
CA LYS A 27 -5.34 -1.30 -1.91
C LYS A 27 -5.66 -1.11 -3.39
N SER A 28 -6.72 -0.37 -3.71
CA SER A 28 -7.07 -0.06 -5.10
C SER A 28 -6.02 0.79 -5.81
N ALA A 29 -5.39 1.74 -5.12
CA ALA A 29 -4.30 2.54 -5.69
C ALA A 29 -3.05 1.70 -5.99
N LEU A 30 -2.72 0.73 -5.14
CA LEU A 30 -1.62 -0.23 -5.38
C LEU A 30 -1.88 -1.11 -6.61
N GLU A 31 -3.10 -1.62 -6.73
CA GLU A 31 -3.53 -2.44 -7.87
C GLU A 31 -3.50 -1.65 -9.18
N ALA A 32 -4.08 -0.45 -9.20
CA ALA A 32 -4.10 0.41 -10.38
C ALA A 32 -2.69 0.82 -10.87
N LYS A 33 -1.70 0.84 -9.97
CA LYS A 33 -0.29 1.13 -10.30
C LYS A 33 0.53 -0.12 -10.63
N GLY A 34 -0.05 -1.31 -10.51
CA GLY A 34 0.64 -2.58 -10.74
C GLY A 34 1.74 -2.85 -9.71
N LEU A 35 1.57 -2.37 -8.47
CA LEU A 35 2.53 -2.54 -7.38
C LEU A 35 2.30 -3.84 -6.59
N VAL A 36 1.30 -4.63 -6.98
CA VAL A 36 0.93 -5.91 -6.37
C VAL A 36 1.69 -7.05 -7.07
N LEU A 37 2.97 -7.20 -6.71
CA LEU A 37 3.77 -8.34 -7.18
C LEU A 37 3.52 -9.57 -6.30
N THR A 38 3.77 -9.46 -5.00
CA THR A 38 3.70 -10.58 -4.04
C THR A 38 2.41 -10.61 -3.21
N GLY A 39 1.53 -9.62 -3.35
CA GLY A 39 0.36 -9.45 -2.46
C GLY A 39 0.70 -8.93 -1.05
N LYS A 40 1.88 -9.25 -0.50
CA LYS A 40 2.30 -8.92 0.87
C LYS A 40 1.95 -7.50 1.33
N LEU A 41 2.34 -6.47 0.57
CA LEU A 41 2.01 -5.08 0.93
C LEU A 41 0.50 -4.79 0.91
N ARG A 42 -0.24 -5.32 -0.07
CA ARG A 42 -1.68 -5.13 -0.16
C ARG A 42 -2.39 -5.80 1.01
N ASP A 43 -1.86 -6.94 1.45
CA ASP A 43 -2.49 -7.76 2.47
C ASP A 43 -2.01 -7.41 3.90
N SER A 44 -0.97 -6.58 4.04
CA SER A 44 -0.41 -6.16 5.34
C SER A 44 -1.05 -4.92 5.97
N PHE A 45 -2.00 -4.27 5.29
CA PHE A 45 -2.69 -3.12 5.88
C PHE A 45 -3.55 -3.53 7.07
N THR A 46 -3.25 -2.91 8.20
CA THR A 46 -4.00 -3.03 9.46
C THR A 46 -4.34 -1.64 9.96
N TYR A 47 -5.37 -1.52 10.79
CA TYR A 47 -5.70 -0.25 11.43
C TYR A 47 -6.01 -0.46 12.91
N HIS A 48 -5.74 0.59 13.68
CA HIS A 48 -5.98 0.65 15.10
C HIS A 48 -6.66 1.97 15.44
N ILE A 49 -7.54 1.94 16.43
CA ILE A 49 -8.18 3.14 16.97
C ILE A 49 -7.83 3.22 18.44
N ILE A 50 -7.34 4.38 18.86
CA ILE A 50 -7.03 4.70 20.25
C ILE A 50 -8.01 5.81 20.66
N SER A 51 -8.75 5.61 21.75
CA SER A 51 -9.82 6.54 22.19
C SER A 51 -9.75 6.92 23.67
N GLU A 52 -8.60 6.72 24.34
CA GLU A 52 -8.47 6.96 25.79
C GLU A 52 -8.49 8.45 26.16
N ALA A 53 -7.58 9.25 25.58
CA ALA A 53 -7.48 10.70 25.85
C ALA A 53 -7.77 11.55 24.62
N ASN A 54 -7.47 11.01 23.44
CA ASN A 54 -7.74 11.61 22.13
C ASN A 54 -8.28 10.51 21.23
N LEU A 55 -9.08 10.89 20.24
CA LEU A 55 -9.49 9.98 19.18
C LEU A 55 -8.41 9.95 18.09
N GLU A 56 -7.64 8.87 18.04
CA GLU A 56 -6.56 8.63 17.09
C GLU A 56 -6.83 7.38 16.25
N GLY A 57 -6.52 7.48 14.95
CA GLY A 57 -6.64 6.39 14.00
C GLY A 57 -5.30 6.16 13.30
N THR A 58 -4.76 4.95 13.45
CA THR A 58 -3.47 4.55 12.89
C THR A 58 -3.67 3.49 11.84
N ILE A 59 -2.92 3.59 10.74
CA ILE A 59 -2.87 2.56 9.69
C ILE A 59 -1.43 2.08 9.57
N ASP A 60 -1.23 0.80 9.85
CA ASP A 60 0.07 0.13 9.82
C ASP A 60 0.16 -0.80 8.61
N PHE A 61 1.36 -0.89 8.05
CA PHE A 61 1.68 -1.79 6.93
C PHE A 61 3.18 -2.12 6.91
N GLU A 62 3.51 -3.33 6.47
CA GLU A 62 4.86 -3.91 6.59
C GLU A 62 5.97 -3.15 5.85
N ASP A 63 5.66 -2.49 4.72
CA ASP A 63 6.70 -1.83 3.93
C ASP A 63 6.19 -0.58 3.21
N TYR A 64 6.89 0.53 3.40
CA TYR A 64 6.66 1.70 2.58
C TYR A 64 7.25 1.37 1.21
N GLY A 65 6.38 1.19 0.22
CA GLY A 65 6.73 0.82 -1.17
C GLY A 65 7.85 1.64 -1.85
N ARG A 66 8.48 2.62 -1.17
CA ARG A 66 9.78 3.23 -1.47
C ARG A 66 10.87 2.24 -1.83
N LEU A 67 10.98 1.05 -1.24
CA LEU A 67 12.02 0.11 -1.69
C LEU A 67 11.84 -0.29 -3.16
N LYS A 68 10.59 -0.34 -3.65
CA LYS A 68 10.26 -0.52 -5.08
C LYS A 68 10.16 0.81 -5.85
N ASP A 69 9.92 1.92 -5.16
CA ASP A 69 9.80 3.28 -5.71
C ASP A 69 11.11 4.10 -5.65
N LEU A 70 12.26 3.48 -5.34
CA LEU A 70 13.55 4.12 -5.54
C LEU A 70 13.66 4.52 -7.02
N LYS A 71 13.75 5.83 -7.27
CA LYS A 71 13.89 6.45 -8.61
C LYS A 71 14.99 5.80 -9.44
N SER A 72 16.00 5.30 -8.74
CA SER A 72 17.07 4.45 -9.25
C SER A 72 17.27 3.31 -8.24
N ILE A 73 17.08 2.07 -8.67
CA ILE A 73 17.58 0.92 -7.89
C ILE A 73 19.04 0.77 -8.29
N TYR A 74 19.93 0.92 -7.30
CA TYR A 74 21.36 0.74 -7.48
C TYR A 74 21.73 -0.68 -7.02
N TYR A 75 22.14 -1.52 -7.95
CA TYR A 75 22.70 -2.85 -7.67
C TYR A 75 24.22 -2.80 -7.49
N GLU A 76 24.77 -1.63 -7.13
CA GLU A 76 26.22 -1.40 -6.98
C GLU A 76 26.84 -2.26 -5.86
N ASN A 77 26.08 -2.56 -4.81
CA ASN A 77 26.54 -3.42 -3.70
C ASN A 77 26.36 -4.92 -3.99
N GLY A 78 26.06 -5.28 -5.23
CA GLY A 78 25.91 -6.66 -5.67
C GLY A 78 24.58 -6.90 -6.38
N PRO A 79 24.56 -7.81 -7.37
CA PRO A 79 23.33 -8.18 -8.02
C PRO A 79 22.39 -8.92 -7.04
N PRO A 80 21.09 -8.96 -7.34
CA PRO A 80 20.15 -9.72 -6.55
C PRO A 80 20.52 -11.21 -6.59
N ALA A 81 20.31 -11.90 -5.46
CA ALA A 81 20.53 -13.34 -5.36
C ALA A 81 19.73 -14.08 -6.44
N VAL A 82 20.33 -15.12 -7.02
CA VAL A 82 19.74 -15.87 -8.15
C VAL A 82 18.44 -16.55 -7.71
N GLU A 83 18.38 -17.01 -6.46
CA GLU A 83 17.23 -17.65 -5.83
C GLU A 83 16.02 -16.70 -5.82
N VAL A 84 16.23 -15.43 -5.43
CA VAL A 84 15.18 -14.40 -5.45
C VAL A 84 14.67 -14.15 -6.88
N MET A 85 15.56 -14.23 -7.87
CA MET A 85 15.17 -14.10 -9.27
C MET A 85 14.46 -15.35 -9.80
N GLN A 86 14.77 -16.54 -9.28
CA GLN A 86 14.01 -17.75 -9.59
C GLN A 86 12.59 -17.68 -9.03
N ASP A 87 12.43 -17.21 -7.79
CA ASP A 87 11.11 -16.97 -7.18
C ASP A 87 10.29 -15.98 -8.01
N TYR A 88 10.92 -14.90 -8.48
CA TYR A 88 10.28 -13.93 -9.37
C TYR A 88 9.81 -14.55 -10.68
N VAL A 89 10.65 -15.38 -11.32
CA VAL A 89 10.30 -16.04 -12.58
C VAL A 89 9.21 -17.09 -12.38
N ASN A 90 9.24 -17.83 -11.27
CA ASN A 90 8.19 -18.80 -10.90
C ASN A 90 6.84 -18.11 -10.68
N LEU A 91 6.85 -16.95 -10.01
CA LEU A 91 5.65 -16.16 -9.75
C LEU A 91 5.00 -15.62 -11.04
N ILE A 92 5.83 -15.17 -11.99
CA ILE A 92 5.35 -14.61 -13.26
C ILE A 92 4.94 -15.71 -14.25
N GLY A 93 5.66 -16.82 -14.26
CA GLY A 93 5.56 -17.88 -15.26
C GLY A 93 6.57 -17.71 -16.40
N VAL A 94 7.15 -18.84 -16.82
CA VAL A 94 8.14 -18.89 -17.92
C VAL A 94 7.54 -18.44 -19.26
N ASP A 95 6.23 -18.62 -19.46
CA ASP A 95 5.49 -18.26 -20.68
C ASP A 95 5.46 -16.75 -20.95
N LYS A 96 5.66 -15.91 -19.92
CA LYS A 96 5.70 -14.45 -20.07
C LYS A 96 7.04 -13.93 -20.61
N PHE A 97 8.04 -14.79 -20.72
CA PHE A 97 9.35 -14.44 -21.26
C PHE A 97 9.42 -14.83 -22.74
N ALA A 98 9.71 -13.85 -23.60
CA ALA A 98 9.75 -14.06 -25.05
C ALA A 98 10.79 -15.09 -25.51
N TYR A 99 11.85 -15.30 -24.72
CA TYR A 99 12.95 -16.18 -25.07
C TYR A 99 13.65 -16.75 -23.84
N VAL A 100 14.02 -18.03 -23.90
CA VAL A 100 14.86 -18.70 -22.90
C VAL A 100 16.24 -18.98 -23.51
N PRO A 101 17.32 -18.40 -22.98
CA PRO A 101 18.65 -18.53 -23.57
C PRO A 101 19.21 -19.96 -23.54
N GLY A 102 20.06 -20.27 -24.53
CA GLY A 102 20.91 -21.46 -24.52
C GLY A 102 20.25 -22.77 -24.93
N TYR A 103 19.09 -22.74 -25.59
CA TYR A 103 18.47 -23.93 -26.18
C TYR A 103 18.70 -23.97 -27.69
N LYS A 104 19.16 -25.12 -28.21
CA LYS A 104 19.21 -25.39 -29.65
C LYS A 104 17.78 -25.55 -30.17
N LYS A 105 17.52 -25.13 -31.42
CA LYS A 105 16.20 -25.32 -32.08
C LYS A 105 15.71 -26.76 -31.88
N GLY A 106 14.44 -26.91 -31.48
CA GLY A 106 13.78 -28.21 -31.34
C GLY A 106 13.91 -28.91 -29.98
N LYS A 107 14.66 -28.36 -29.01
CA LYS A 107 14.68 -28.93 -27.63
C LYS A 107 13.85 -28.08 -26.69
N MET A 108 12.76 -28.66 -26.17
CA MET A 108 11.92 -28.01 -25.17
C MET A 108 12.60 -28.13 -23.79
N PRO A 109 12.82 -27.01 -23.09
CA PRO A 109 13.44 -27.02 -21.78
C PRO A 109 12.52 -27.60 -20.71
N THR A 110 13.10 -28.23 -19.67
CA THR A 110 12.36 -28.44 -18.42
C THR A 110 12.09 -27.09 -17.76
N VAL A 111 10.93 -26.96 -17.11
CA VAL A 111 10.48 -25.70 -16.49
C VAL A 111 11.53 -25.17 -15.51
N ASN A 112 12.05 -26.02 -14.61
CA ASN A 112 13.06 -25.61 -13.64
C ASN A 112 14.34 -25.08 -14.30
N ARG A 113 14.79 -25.69 -15.40
CA ARG A 113 16.00 -25.25 -16.11
C ARG A 113 15.77 -23.95 -16.86
N ALA A 114 14.56 -23.73 -17.38
CA ALA A 114 14.18 -22.47 -17.98
C ALA A 114 14.13 -21.34 -16.94
N VAL A 115 13.54 -21.61 -15.77
CA VAL A 115 13.46 -20.68 -14.63
C VAL A 115 14.86 -20.23 -14.22
N SER A 116 15.77 -21.17 -13.94
CA SER A 116 17.14 -20.83 -13.54
C SER A 116 17.88 -20.01 -14.61
N ARG A 117 17.67 -20.30 -15.90
CA ARG A 117 18.34 -19.58 -16.99
C ARG A 117 17.81 -18.17 -17.17
N ILE A 118 16.50 -17.98 -17.07
CA ILE A 118 15.89 -16.65 -17.09
C ILE A 118 16.38 -15.86 -15.88
N ALA A 119 16.37 -16.45 -14.69
CA ALA A 119 16.87 -15.83 -13.46
C ALA A 119 18.32 -15.35 -13.61
N TRP A 120 19.21 -16.21 -14.10
CA TRP A 120 20.59 -15.83 -14.41
C TRP A 120 20.67 -14.70 -15.44
N GLY A 121 19.86 -14.75 -16.50
CA GLY A 121 19.79 -13.67 -17.49
C GLY A 121 19.38 -12.33 -16.89
N LEU A 122 18.42 -12.32 -15.96
CA LEU A 122 18.00 -11.13 -15.23
C LEU A 122 19.13 -10.62 -14.32
N VAL A 123 19.78 -11.50 -13.57
CA VAL A 123 20.94 -11.17 -12.70
C VAL A 123 22.05 -10.53 -13.53
N PHE A 124 22.47 -11.16 -14.63
CA PHE A 124 23.51 -10.60 -15.50
C PHE A 124 23.12 -9.26 -16.13
N ASN A 125 21.86 -9.09 -16.52
CA ASN A 125 21.38 -7.80 -17.00
C ASN A 125 21.49 -6.72 -15.90
N ARG A 126 21.20 -7.05 -14.64
CA ARG A 126 21.35 -6.12 -13.50
C ARG A 126 22.80 -5.84 -13.11
N ILE A 127 23.71 -6.79 -13.31
CA ILE A 127 25.16 -6.52 -13.18
C ILE A 127 25.60 -5.51 -14.24
N LYS A 128 25.16 -5.71 -15.49
CA LYS A 128 25.57 -4.88 -16.63
C LYS A 128 24.94 -3.48 -16.59
N GLU A 129 23.70 -3.39 -16.12
CA GLU A 129 22.95 -2.15 -15.96
C GLU A 129 22.55 -1.98 -14.48
N PRO A 130 23.50 -1.59 -13.61
CA PRO A 130 23.29 -1.55 -12.17
C PRO A 130 22.35 -0.44 -11.73
N SER A 131 22.09 0.56 -12.59
CA SER A 131 21.15 1.65 -12.32
C SER A 131 19.98 1.59 -13.29
N VAL A 132 18.83 1.09 -12.83
CA VAL A 132 17.59 1.16 -13.61
C VAL A 132 16.79 2.38 -13.15
N LYS A 133 16.74 3.42 -13.98
CA LYS A 133 15.88 4.59 -13.75
C LYS A 133 14.42 4.19 -13.98
N ARG A 134 13.63 4.09 -12.92
CA ARG A 134 12.18 3.90 -13.06
C ARG A 134 11.53 5.22 -13.44
N LYS A 135 10.71 5.23 -14.49
CA LYS A 135 9.83 6.38 -14.78
C LYS A 135 8.88 6.53 -13.59
N PHE A 136 8.93 7.68 -12.92
CA PHE A 136 8.04 8.00 -11.82
C PHE A 136 6.58 7.91 -12.28
N LYS A 137 5.79 7.02 -11.68
CA LYS A 137 4.37 6.82 -12.01
C LYS A 137 3.41 7.53 -11.05
N GLY A 138 3.90 8.48 -10.24
CA GLY A 138 3.14 9.12 -9.16
C GLY A 138 3.23 8.34 -7.85
N THR A 139 2.95 9.00 -6.72
CA THR A 139 2.95 8.40 -5.39
C THR A 139 1.56 7.88 -5.04
N TRP A 140 1.39 6.55 -4.98
CA TRP A 140 0.11 5.94 -4.54
C TRP A 140 -0.26 6.40 -3.13
N TYR A 141 0.73 6.44 -2.24
CA TYR A 141 0.54 6.78 -0.83
C TYR A 141 0.12 8.24 -0.63
N ASN A 142 0.87 9.22 -1.16
CA ASN A 142 0.56 10.63 -0.88
C ASN A 142 -0.81 11.04 -1.41
N MET A 143 -1.17 10.60 -2.62
CA MET A 143 -2.48 10.94 -3.19
C MET A 143 -3.62 10.35 -2.37
N SER A 144 -3.52 9.05 -2.03
CA SER A 144 -4.54 8.39 -1.21
C SER A 144 -4.58 8.95 0.22
N LYS A 145 -3.41 9.22 0.83
CA LYS A 145 -3.30 9.85 2.16
C LYS A 145 -4.01 11.20 2.20
N VAL A 146 -3.70 12.10 1.27
CA VAL A 146 -4.32 13.43 1.22
C VAL A 146 -5.83 13.32 1.05
N LYS A 147 -6.29 12.43 0.15
CA LYS A 147 -7.72 12.16 -0.04
C LYS A 147 -8.39 11.65 1.24
N THR A 148 -7.75 10.72 1.95
CA THR A 148 -8.23 10.20 3.24
C THR A 148 -8.32 11.30 4.30
N VAL A 149 -7.28 12.12 4.45
CA VAL A 149 -7.28 13.24 5.41
C VAL A 149 -8.43 14.20 5.09
N SER A 150 -8.60 14.60 3.83
CA SER A 150 -9.70 15.50 3.44
C SER A 150 -11.08 14.89 3.71
N LYS A 151 -11.26 13.59 3.46
CA LYS A 151 -12.50 12.88 3.81
C LYS A 151 -12.73 12.88 5.33
N ALA A 152 -11.67 12.62 6.10
CA ALA A 152 -11.72 12.58 7.56
C ALA A 152 -12.14 13.93 8.15
N THR A 153 -11.44 15.00 7.76
CA THR A 153 -11.74 16.36 8.21
C THR A 153 -13.17 16.75 7.88
N LYS A 154 -13.67 16.43 6.68
CA LYS A 154 -15.04 16.74 6.27
C LYS A 154 -16.07 15.99 7.11
N LYS A 155 -15.91 14.67 7.25
CA LYS A 155 -16.89 13.81 7.90
C LYS A 155 -16.92 14.00 9.41
N ILE A 156 -15.76 14.01 10.06
CA ILE A 156 -15.64 14.28 11.50
C ILE A 156 -16.11 15.70 11.81
N GLY A 157 -15.71 16.70 11.01
CA GLY A 157 -16.13 18.09 11.20
C GLY A 157 -17.65 18.26 11.11
N THR A 158 -18.30 17.59 10.14
CA THR A 158 -19.77 17.64 9.99
C THR A 158 -20.46 16.98 11.17
N ARG A 159 -19.99 15.80 11.61
CA ARG A 159 -20.57 15.08 12.75
C ARG A 159 -20.41 15.86 14.05
N TYR A 160 -19.22 16.41 14.29
CA TYR A 160 -18.94 17.25 15.45
C TYR A 160 -19.86 18.48 15.49
N ALA A 161 -20.03 19.18 14.36
CA ALA A 161 -20.93 20.33 14.29
C ALA A 161 -22.39 19.97 14.61
N GLN A 162 -22.88 18.83 14.09
CA GLN A 162 -24.23 18.32 14.42
C GLN A 162 -24.40 18.08 15.92
N MET A 163 -23.41 17.44 16.56
CA MET A 163 -23.45 17.14 18.00
C MET A 163 -23.45 18.41 18.85
N VAL A 164 -22.56 19.37 18.54
CA VAL A 164 -22.53 20.66 19.26
C VAL A 164 -23.85 21.40 19.12
N THR A 165 -24.46 21.36 17.93
CA THR A 165 -25.75 22.00 17.68
C THR A 165 -26.87 21.38 18.52
N GLN A 166 -26.91 20.05 18.61
CA GLN A 166 -27.86 19.32 19.47
C GLN A 166 -27.67 19.64 20.95
N ILE A 167 -26.42 19.63 21.44
CA ILE A 167 -26.12 19.94 22.85
C ILE A 167 -26.57 21.38 23.20
N VAL A 168 -26.29 22.34 22.32
CA VAL A 168 -26.71 23.74 22.54
C VAL A 168 -28.22 23.89 22.50
N ALA A 169 -28.91 23.19 21.58
CA ALA A 169 -30.38 23.20 21.52
C ALA A 169 -31.00 22.61 22.80
N ASP A 170 -30.51 21.46 23.26
CA ASP A 170 -30.99 20.79 24.48
C ASP A 170 -30.75 21.64 25.74
N ASP A 171 -29.66 22.40 25.80
CA ASP A 171 -29.37 23.29 26.92
C ASP A 171 -30.29 24.52 26.90
N LEU A 172 -30.65 25.06 25.73
CA LEU A 172 -31.61 26.17 25.61
C LEU A 172 -33.02 25.75 26.04
N GLU A 173 -33.50 24.57 25.61
CA GLU A 173 -34.83 24.06 25.98
C GLU A 173 -34.99 23.80 27.48
N LYS A 174 -33.89 23.51 28.21
CA LYS A 174 -33.91 23.33 29.67
C LYS A 174 -33.91 24.63 30.47
N THR A 175 -33.67 25.75 29.81
CA THR A 175 -33.56 27.07 30.46
C THR A 175 -34.89 27.84 30.42
N GLU A 176 -35.88 27.35 29.64
CA GLU A 176 -37.27 27.82 29.63
C GLU A 176 -38.15 27.03 30.63
#